data_AF-A0ABD5UQX2-F1
#
_entry.id   AF-A0ABD5UQX2-F1
#
_cell.length_a   1.000
_cell.length_b   1.000
_cell.length_c   1.000
_cell.angle_alpha   90.00
_cell.angle_beta   90.00
_cell.angle_gamma   90.00
#
_symmetry.space_group_name_H-M   'P 1'
#
loop_
_entity.id
_entity.type
_entity.pdbx_description
1 polymer ?
#
loop_
_entity_poly.entity_id
_entity_poly.type
_entity_poly.pdbx_seq_one_letter_code
_entity_poly.pdbx_strand_id
1 'polypeptide(L)'
;MSETDRQPTEDVRQPEPPLPEESGLTLEEYLTMQQAIGHPTRFRILRTLVANDELSAADLKAVVDVEPHNFHYHLDELVDVGLVDKRQRRTADSQGFYTYYRPTAMGRGILEHGVEELMRREREFNDAYS
;
A
#
# COMPACT_ATOMS: atom_id res chain seq x y z
N MET A 1 -49.04 -26.78 1.70
CA MET A 1 -47.61 -26.42 1.68
C MET A 1 -47.44 -25.51 0.49
N SER A 2 -47.51 -24.20 0.71
CA SER A 2 -47.33 -23.23 -0.37
C SER A 2 -45.85 -22.90 -0.43
N GLU A 3 -45.16 -23.42 -1.44
CA GLU A 3 -43.90 -22.86 -1.89
C GLU A 3 -44.20 -21.43 -2.33
N THR A 4 -43.77 -20.48 -1.52
CA THR A 4 -43.78 -19.07 -1.92
C THR A 4 -42.87 -18.94 -3.13
N ASP A 5 -43.52 -18.74 -4.28
CA ASP A 5 -42.96 -18.29 -5.54
C ASP A 5 -42.03 -17.09 -5.25
N ARG A 6 -40.71 -17.34 -5.17
CA ARG A 6 -39.73 -16.27 -5.13
C ARG A 6 -39.74 -15.66 -6.52
N GLN A 7 -40.49 -14.57 -6.68
CA GLN A 7 -40.29 -13.66 -7.81
C GLN A 7 -38.78 -13.36 -7.91
N PRO A 8 -38.17 -13.43 -9.11
CA PRO A 8 -36.79 -13.03 -9.30
C PRO A 8 -36.67 -11.60 -8.77
N THR A 9 -35.91 -11.45 -7.68
CA THR A 9 -35.57 -10.14 -7.13
C THR A 9 -34.90 -9.32 -8.22
N GLU A 10 -35.33 -8.06 -8.37
CA GLU A 10 -34.81 -7.02 -9.25
C GLU A 10 -33.39 -7.29 -9.81
N ASP A 11 -33.23 -7.19 -11.13
CA ASP A 11 -32.00 -7.38 -11.91
C ASP A 11 -30.72 -7.02 -11.12
N VAL A 12 -29.99 -8.04 -10.68
CA VAL A 12 -28.65 -7.85 -10.07
C VAL A 12 -27.72 -7.33 -11.17
N ARG A 13 -27.41 -6.04 -11.11
CA ARG A 13 -26.52 -5.38 -12.08
C ARG A 13 -25.07 -5.77 -11.83
N GLN A 14 -24.40 -6.29 -12.85
CA GLN A 14 -22.95 -6.45 -12.84
C GLN A 14 -22.29 -5.09 -13.12
N PRO A 15 -21.29 -4.67 -12.33
CA PRO A 15 -20.56 -3.44 -12.62
C PRO A 15 -19.71 -3.61 -13.88
N GLU A 16 -19.51 -2.50 -14.59
CA GLU A 16 -18.52 -2.44 -15.67
C GLU A 16 -17.11 -2.69 -15.11
N PRO A 17 -16.21 -3.32 -15.88
CA PRO A 17 -14.82 -3.46 -15.48
C PRO A 17 -14.19 -2.10 -15.12
N PRO A 18 -13.43 -2.00 -14.03
CA PRO A 18 -12.89 -0.72 -13.56
C PRO A 18 -11.72 -0.19 -14.40
N LEU A 19 -11.15 -1.03 -15.27
CA LEU A 19 -9.96 -0.72 -16.05
C LEU A 19 -10.26 -0.76 -17.56
N PRO A 20 -9.71 0.17 -18.36
CA PRO A 20 -9.76 0.07 -19.81
C PRO A 20 -8.92 -1.11 -20.31
N GLU A 21 -9.22 -1.59 -21.52
CA GLU A 21 -8.58 -2.77 -22.13
C GLU A 21 -7.05 -2.62 -22.29
N GLU A 22 -6.56 -1.40 -22.51
CA GLU A 22 -5.13 -1.09 -22.71
C GLU A 22 -4.43 -0.61 -21.42
N SER A 23 -4.92 -1.01 -20.25
CA SER A 23 -4.29 -0.66 -18.97
C SER A 23 -2.89 -1.25 -18.84
N GLY A 24 -1.94 -0.45 -18.33
CA GLY A 24 -0.57 -0.91 -18.09
C GLY A 24 -0.41 -1.88 -16.91
N LEU A 25 -1.44 -2.01 -16.07
CA LEU A 25 -1.54 -2.98 -14.99
C LEU A 25 -2.91 -3.67 -15.05
N THR A 26 -2.98 -4.92 -14.60
CA THR A 26 -4.23 -5.66 -14.47
C THR A 26 -4.93 -5.36 -13.15
N LEU A 27 -6.22 -5.70 -13.05
CA LEU A 27 -6.98 -5.57 -11.81
C LEU A 27 -6.32 -6.37 -10.67
N GLU A 28 -5.84 -7.57 -10.97
CA GLU A 28 -5.16 -8.45 -10.02
C GLU A 28 -3.92 -7.78 -9.44
N GLU A 29 -3.12 -7.09 -10.25
CA GLU A 29 -1.93 -6.37 -9.78
C GLU A 29 -2.29 -5.25 -8.80
N TYR A 30 -3.34 -4.47 -9.09
CA TYR A 30 -3.85 -3.47 -8.15
C TYR A 30 -4.36 -4.10 -6.85
N LEU A 31 -5.08 -5.22 -6.93
CA LEU A 31 -5.59 -5.93 -5.76
C LEU A 31 -4.47 -6.58 -4.95
N THR A 32 -3.39 -7.01 -5.59
CA THR A 32 -2.18 -7.50 -4.92
C THR A 32 -1.48 -6.37 -4.17
N MET A 33 -1.37 -5.17 -4.74
CA MET A 33 -0.89 -3.98 -4.02
C MET A 33 -1.76 -3.68 -2.79
N GLN A 34 -3.09 -3.71 -2.95
CA GLN A 34 -4.06 -3.48 -1.87
C GLN A 34 -3.94 -4.52 -0.77
N GLN A 35 -3.80 -5.81 -1.13
CA GLN A 35 -3.62 -6.90 -0.18
C GLN A 35 -2.30 -6.77 0.58
N ALA A 36 -1.22 -6.40 -0.10
CA ALA A 36 0.08 -6.19 0.53
C ALA A 36 -0.01 -5.07 1.58
N ILE A 37 -0.54 -3.91 1.22
CA ILE A 37 -0.57 -2.76 2.13
C ILE A 37 -1.53 -2.94 3.32
N GLY A 38 -2.51 -3.85 3.22
CA GLY A 38 -3.42 -4.18 4.31
C GLY A 38 -2.74 -4.78 5.56
N HIS A 39 -1.46 -5.16 5.50
CA HIS A 39 -0.73 -5.68 6.66
C HIS A 39 -0.14 -4.54 7.52
N PRO A 40 -0.34 -4.52 8.86
CA PRO A 40 0.07 -3.42 9.73
C PRO A 40 1.55 -3.03 9.62
N THR A 41 2.46 -4.00 9.57
CA THR A 41 3.91 -3.74 9.40
C THR A 41 4.22 -3.08 8.07
N ARG A 42 3.65 -3.58 6.96
CA ARG A 42 3.90 -3.03 5.61
C ARG A 42 3.31 -1.63 5.48
N PHE A 43 2.13 -1.41 6.05
CA PHE A 43 1.53 -0.08 6.17
C PHE A 43 2.48 0.90 6.88
N ARG A 44 3.01 0.54 8.06
CA ARG A 44 3.96 1.39 8.80
C ARG A 44 5.24 1.65 8.00
N ILE A 45 5.79 0.63 7.35
CA ILE A 45 6.99 0.76 6.52
C ILE A 45 6.76 1.77 5.39
N LEU A 46 5.70 1.59 4.58
CA LEU A 46 5.43 2.46 3.45
C LEU A 46 5.13 3.89 3.89
N ARG A 47 4.36 4.06 4.98
CA ARG A 47 4.06 5.38 5.55
C ARG A 47 5.32 6.12 6.00
N THR A 48 6.25 5.41 6.64
CA THR A 48 7.54 5.97 7.04
C THR A 48 8.36 6.38 5.81
N LEU A 49 8.38 5.56 4.76
CA LEU A 49 9.05 5.91 3.51
C LEU A 49 8.42 7.13 2.81
N VAL A 50 7.09 7.26 2.82
CA VAL A 50 6.40 8.44 2.27
C VAL A 50 6.75 9.71 3.03
N ALA A 51 6.90 9.63 4.36
CA ALA A 51 7.26 10.77 5.19
C ALA A 51 8.75 11.20 5.08
N ASN A 52 9.65 10.29 4.67
CA ASN A 52 11.10 10.52 4.65
C ASN A 52 11.73 10.49 3.25
N ASP A 53 10.93 10.26 2.21
CA ASP A 53 11.30 10.07 0.80
C ASP A 53 12.23 8.89 0.49
N GLU A 54 13.35 8.71 1.18
CA GLU A 54 14.32 7.65 0.92
C GLU A 54 15.05 7.27 2.22
N LEU A 55 15.12 5.97 2.55
CA LEU A 55 15.82 5.47 3.74
C LEU A 55 16.61 4.20 3.44
N SER A 56 17.71 3.98 4.17
CA SER A 56 18.38 2.67 4.20
C SER A 56 17.53 1.66 4.96
N ALA A 57 17.76 0.35 4.76
CA ALA A 57 17.08 -0.68 5.55
C ALA A 57 17.34 -0.54 7.06
N ALA A 58 18.54 -0.10 7.45
CA ALA A 58 18.90 0.09 8.85
C ALA A 58 18.15 1.27 9.48
N ASP A 59 18.11 2.42 8.80
CA ASP A 59 17.40 3.61 9.28
C ASP A 59 15.89 3.35 9.32
N LEU A 60 15.34 2.72 8.28
CA LEU A 60 13.93 2.36 8.21
C LEU A 60 13.53 1.41 9.34
N LYS A 61 14.36 0.41 9.66
CA LYS A 61 14.14 -0.51 10.78
C LYS A 61 14.25 0.19 12.14
N ALA A 62 15.11 1.21 12.28
CA ALA A 62 15.24 1.95 13.52
C ALA A 62 14.01 2.85 13.80
N VAL A 63 13.38 3.37 12.75
CA VAL A 63 12.21 4.26 12.84
C VAL A 63 10.91 3.45 12.96
N VAL A 64 10.79 2.37 12.20
CA VAL A 64 9.61 1.51 12.21
C VAL A 64 9.76 0.53 13.39
N ASP A 65 9.09 0.82 14.51
CA ASP A 65 9.06 -0.05 15.69
C ASP A 65 8.33 -1.37 15.38
N VAL A 66 9.05 -2.31 14.78
CA VAL A 66 8.55 -3.62 14.35
C VAL A 66 9.48 -4.74 14.73
N GLU A 67 8.91 -5.93 14.83
CA GLU A 67 9.65 -7.08 15.30
C GLU A 67 10.82 -7.43 14.35
N PRO A 68 12.07 -7.53 14.86
CA PRO A 68 13.26 -7.54 14.02
C PRO A 68 13.37 -8.68 13.00
N HIS A 69 12.68 -9.80 13.24
CA HIS A 69 12.91 -11.07 12.54
C HIS A 69 12.21 -11.16 11.17
N ASN A 70 11.15 -10.37 10.92
CA ASN A 70 10.40 -10.39 9.65
C ASN A 70 10.43 -9.06 8.87
N PHE A 71 11.24 -8.08 9.31
CA PHE A 71 11.29 -6.76 8.67
C PHE A 71 11.65 -6.83 7.18
N HIS A 72 12.70 -7.58 6.82
CA HIS A 72 13.13 -7.70 5.43
C HIS A 72 12.09 -8.40 4.57
N TYR A 73 11.44 -9.43 5.10
CA TYR A 73 10.31 -10.07 4.41
C TYR A 73 9.22 -9.07 4.04
N HIS A 74 8.78 -8.24 4.98
CA HIS A 74 7.77 -7.21 4.70
C HIS A 74 8.23 -6.14 3.72
N LEU A 75 9.51 -5.75 3.78
CA LEU A 75 10.07 -4.75 2.89
C LEU A 75 10.21 -5.29 1.46
N ASP A 76 10.67 -6.53 1.30
CA ASP A 76 10.80 -7.18 0.00
C ASP A 76 9.42 -7.41 -0.63
N GLU A 77 8.41 -7.82 0.13
CA GLU A 77 7.02 -7.91 -0.35
C GLU A 77 6.51 -6.58 -0.93
N LEU A 78 6.83 -5.45 -0.29
CA LEU A 78 6.46 -4.12 -0.81
C LEU A 78 7.22 -3.74 -2.09
N VAL A 79 8.44 -4.23 -2.26
CA VAL A 79 9.21 -4.07 -3.49
C VAL A 79 8.62 -4.94 -4.60
N ASP A 80 8.29 -6.19 -4.29
CA ASP A 80 7.76 -7.16 -5.25
C ASP A 80 6.42 -6.71 -5.84
N VAL A 81 5.55 -6.09 -5.03
CA VAL A 81 4.28 -5.53 -5.52
C VAL A 81 4.41 -4.12 -6.11
N GLY A 82 5.63 -3.56 -6.21
CA GLY A 82 5.89 -2.27 -6.84
C GLY A 82 5.46 -1.04 -6.03
N LEU A 83 5.22 -1.16 -4.73
CA LEU A 83 4.94 -0.03 -3.85
C LEU A 83 6.22 0.68 -3.36
N VAL A 84 7.34 -0.03 -3.37
CA VAL A 84 8.66 0.48 -2.96
C VAL A 84 9.72 0.16 -4.04
N ASP A 85 10.53 1.15 -4.40
CA ASP A 85 11.73 0.98 -5.21
C ASP A 85 12.93 0.62 -4.32
N LYS A 86 13.75 -0.34 -4.75
CA LYS A 86 15.06 -0.66 -4.17
C LYS A 86 16.19 -0.15 -5.06
N ARG A 87 17.02 0.78 -4.57
CA ARG A 87 18.12 1.41 -5.33
C ARG A 87 19.47 1.16 -4.68
N GLN A 88 20.46 0.78 -5.49
CA GLN A 88 21.86 0.70 -5.05
C GLN A 88 22.60 1.99 -5.42
N ARG A 89 23.23 2.63 -4.45
CA ARG A 89 24.03 3.85 -4.65
C ARG A 89 25.44 3.67 -4.07
N ARG A 90 26.44 4.23 -4.76
CA ARG A 90 27.79 4.43 -4.22
C ARG A 90 27.81 5.77 -3.48
N THR A 91 28.20 5.80 -2.22
CA THR A 91 28.45 7.06 -1.49
C THR A 91 29.96 7.36 -1.51
N ALA A 92 30.33 8.64 -1.58
CA ALA A 92 31.72 9.06 -1.79
C ALA A 92 32.66 8.72 -0.61
N ASP A 93 32.08 8.50 0.57
CA ASP A 93 32.75 8.15 1.81
C ASP A 93 32.80 6.64 2.09
N SER A 94 32.11 5.83 1.29
CA SER A 94 31.99 4.40 1.59
C SER A 94 32.71 3.50 0.60
N GLN A 95 33.31 2.44 1.16
CA GLN A 95 33.97 1.37 0.43
C GLN A 95 32.97 0.35 -0.16
N GLY A 96 31.70 0.70 -0.33
CA GLY A 96 30.63 -0.26 -0.68
C GLY A 96 29.37 0.35 -1.29
N PHE A 97 28.51 -0.51 -1.81
CA PHE A 97 27.18 -0.12 -2.29
C PHE A 97 26.20 -0.09 -1.12
N TYR A 98 25.49 1.02 -0.95
CA TYR A 98 24.38 1.13 -0.01
C TYR A 98 23.06 0.95 -0.75
N THR A 99 22.16 0.19 -0.14
CA THR A 99 20.80 0.00 -0.65
C THR A 99 19.86 0.96 0.07
N TYR A 100 19.11 1.72 -0.72
CA TYR A 100 18.08 2.64 -0.27
C TYR A 100 16.73 2.24 -0.83
N TYR A 101 15.68 2.56 -0.07
CA TYR A 101 14.30 2.26 -0.38
C TYR A 101 13.52 3.56 -0.47
N ARG A 102 12.69 3.69 -1.52
CA ARG A 102 11.89 4.88 -1.82
C ARG A 102 10.46 4.46 -2.16
N PRO A 103 9.41 5.17 -1.74
CA PRO A 103 8.06 4.84 -2.18
C PRO A 103 7.89 5.20 -3.67
N THR A 104 7.26 4.32 -4.43
CA THR A 104 6.89 4.58 -5.82
C THR A 104 5.72 5.56 -5.92
N ALA A 105 5.35 5.98 -7.13
CA ALA A 105 4.13 6.77 -7.34
C ALA A 105 2.88 6.00 -6.86
N MET A 106 2.80 4.70 -7.14
CA MET A 106 1.74 3.83 -6.64
C MET A 106 1.78 3.69 -5.12
N GLY A 107 2.98 3.56 -4.53
CA GLY A 107 3.18 3.55 -3.08
C GLY A 107 2.65 4.80 -2.37
N ARG A 108 2.80 5.97 -2.99
CA ARG A 108 2.23 7.23 -2.47
C ARG A 108 0.72 7.26 -2.66
N GLY A 109 0.24 6.99 -3.87
CA GLY A 109 -1.18 7.05 -4.21
C GLY A 109 -2.04 6.09 -3.40
N ILE A 110 -1.56 4.87 -3.12
CA ILE A 110 -2.32 3.88 -2.35
C ILE A 110 -2.50 4.26 -0.88
N LEU A 111 -1.57 5.04 -0.30
CA LEU A 111 -1.76 5.61 1.03
C LEU A 111 -2.69 6.81 0.96
N GLU A 112 -2.43 7.75 0.04
CA GLU A 112 -3.19 8.99 -0.11
C GLU A 112 -4.68 8.77 -0.37
N HIS A 113 -5.02 7.76 -1.18
CA HIS A 113 -6.41 7.43 -1.56
C HIS A 113 -6.94 6.16 -0.89
N GLY A 114 -6.15 5.54 0.00
CA GLY A 114 -6.51 4.32 0.69
C GLY A 114 -7.10 4.59 2.09
N VAL A 115 -6.75 3.71 3.03
CA VAL A 115 -7.28 3.77 4.40
C VAL A 115 -6.88 5.05 5.14
N GLU A 116 -5.74 5.68 4.80
CA GLU A 116 -5.35 6.96 5.42
C GLU A 116 -6.32 8.09 5.08
N GLU A 117 -6.93 8.07 3.89
CA GLU A 117 -7.93 9.04 3.53
C GLU A 117 -9.16 8.94 4.44
N LEU A 118 -9.62 7.71 4.71
CA LEU A 118 -10.75 7.46 5.60
C LEU A 118 -10.43 7.96 7.02
N MET A 119 -9.24 7.64 7.54
CA MET A 119 -8.77 8.11 8.85
C MET A 119 -8.65 9.65 8.90
N ARG A 120 -8.21 10.29 7.80
CA ARG A 120 -8.13 11.75 7.70
C ARG A 120 -9.50 12.39 7.74
N ARG A 121 -10.44 11.89 6.94
CA ARG A 121 -11.83 12.38 6.90
C ARG A 121 -12.53 12.21 8.24
N GLU A 122 -12.28 11.10 8.95
CA GLU A 122 -12.79 10.89 10.30
C GLU A 122 -12.30 11.98 11.27
N ARG A 123 -11.00 12.29 11.25
CA ARG A 123 -10.44 13.38 12.09
C ARG A 123 -11.07 14.74 11.75
N GLU A 124 -11.16 15.08 10.47
CA GLU A 124 -11.77 16.33 10.01
C GLU A 124 -13.23 16.46 10.44
N PHE A 125 -13.99 15.36 10.38
CA PHE A 125 -15.36 15.33 10.88
C PHE A 125 -15.40 15.57 12.40
N ASN A 126 -14.56 14.88 13.17
CA ASN A 126 -14.52 15.05 14.62
C ASN A 126 -14.13 16.48 15.02
N ASP A 127 -13.15 17.09 14.33
CA ASP A 127 -12.72 18.47 14.59
C ASP A 127 -13.82 19.49 14.27
N ALA A 128 -14.65 19.24 13.25
CA ALA A 128 -15.72 20.15 12.85
C ALA A 128 -16.96 20.12 13.76
N TYR A 129 -17.15 19.03 14.52
CA TYR A 129 -18.30 18.82 15.41
C TYR A 129 -17.93 18.70 16.90
N SER A 130 -16.69 19.08 17.27
CA SER A 130 -16.24 19.25 18.66
C SER A 130 -16.45 20.68 19.15
#